data_AF-A0A7Y6PBZ4-F1
#
_entry.id   AF-A0A7Y6PBZ4-F1
#
_cell.length_a   1.000
_cell.length_b   1.000
_cell.length_c   1.000
_cell.angle_alpha   90.00
_cell.angle_beta   90.00
_cell.angle_gamma   90.00
#
_symmetry.space_group_name_H-M   'P 1'
#
loop_
_entity.id
_entity.type
_entity.pdbx_description
1 polymer ?
#
loop_
_entity_poly.entity_id
_entity_poly.type
_entity_poly.pdbx_seq_one_letter_code
_entity_poly.pdbx_strand_id
1 'polypeptide(L)'
;MRPKGNGLIPLHDEKQEGRGFFCIKLVQFLNTEAEMGTEEYRLLWEERFTAAKNGCCSYKERCPIYERTVKNRPIQLNLFT
;
A
#
# COMPACT_ATOMS: atom_id res chain seq x y z
N MET A 1 18.30 0.79 21.98
CA MET A 1 17.68 1.97 22.62
C MET A 1 17.06 2.85 21.55
N ARG A 2 15.79 3.28 21.72
CA ARG A 2 15.14 4.24 20.81
C ARG A 2 15.28 5.64 21.41
N PRO A 3 15.71 6.66 20.65
CA PRO A 3 15.74 8.02 21.18
C PRO A 3 14.30 8.47 21.47
N LYS A 4 14.03 8.84 22.72
CA LYS A 4 12.79 9.53 23.10
C LYS A 4 12.88 10.95 22.56
N GLY A 5 11.96 11.33 21.67
CA GLY A 5 11.87 12.70 21.16
C GLY A 5 11.57 13.68 22.30
N ASN A 6 12.31 14.78 22.36
CA ASN A 6 12.25 15.77 23.43
C ASN A 6 11.09 16.78 23.29
N GLY A 7 9.93 16.39 22.75
CA GLY A 7 8.70 17.21 22.77
C GLY A 7 8.74 18.60 22.10
N LEU A 8 9.86 19.00 21.48
CA LEU A 8 10.08 20.33 20.89
C LEU A 8 9.70 20.41 19.40
N ILE A 9 9.46 19.28 18.76
CA ILE A 9 9.02 19.19 17.37
C ILE A 9 7.91 18.15 17.35
N PRO A 10 6.68 18.48 16.95
CA PRO A 10 5.74 17.46 16.55
C PRO A 10 6.32 16.84 15.28
N LEU A 11 7.07 15.75 15.44
CA LEU A 11 7.30 14.86 14.31
C LEU A 11 5.93 14.37 13.91
N HIS A 12 5.46 14.80 12.73
CA HIS A 12 4.23 14.34 12.10
C HIS A 12 4.38 12.87 11.65
N ASP A 13 4.97 12.05 12.52
CA ASP A 13 4.96 10.59 12.47
C ASP A 13 3.69 10.10 13.18
N GLU A 14 2.54 10.75 12.89
CA GLU A 14 1.28 10.02 12.93
C GLU A 14 1.42 8.94 11.86
N LYS A 15 1.98 7.83 12.30
CA LYS A 15 2.05 6.57 11.60
C LYS A 15 0.60 6.19 11.34
N GLN A 16 0.04 6.72 10.26
CA GLN A 16 -1.17 6.16 9.68
C GLN A 16 -0.83 4.68 9.55
N GLU A 17 -1.57 3.83 10.25
CA GLU A 17 -1.52 2.40 10.05
C GLU A 17 -2.01 2.14 8.63
N GLY A 18 -1.16 2.44 7.66
CA GLY A 18 -1.34 2.19 6.26
C GLY A 18 -1.25 0.69 6.08
N ARG A 19 -2.32 -0.01 6.44
CA ARG A 19 -2.63 -1.34 5.91
C ARG A 19 -2.97 -1.28 4.41
N GLY A 20 -2.75 -0.12 3.79
CA GLY A 20 -2.92 0.09 2.36
C GLY A 20 -1.81 -0.59 1.60
N PHE A 21 -2.16 -1.66 0.90
CA PHE A 21 -1.29 -2.29 -0.07
C PHE A 21 -1.18 -1.40 -1.31
N PHE A 22 -0.18 -0.51 -1.33
CA PHE A 22 0.18 0.19 -2.56
C PHE A 22 1.24 -0.62 -3.30
N CYS A 23 0.82 -1.45 -4.26
CA CYS A 23 1.77 -2.11 -5.14
C CYS A 23 2.12 -1.20 -6.31
N ILE A 24 3.42 -1.02 -6.61
CA ILE A 24 3.90 -0.34 -7.84
C ILE A 24 3.28 -0.96 -9.10
N LYS A 25 2.90 -2.24 -9.04
CA LYS A 25 2.20 -2.96 -10.11
C LYS A 25 0.78 -2.46 -10.37
N LEU A 26 0.15 -1.73 -9.45
CA LEU A 26 -1.18 -1.15 -9.64
C LEU A 26 -1.17 -0.22 -10.86
N VAL A 27 -0.19 0.70 -10.93
CA VAL A 27 -0.01 1.61 -12.07
C VAL A 27 0.15 0.82 -13.37
N GLN A 28 0.95 -0.25 -13.36
CA GLN A 28 1.17 -1.09 -14.53
C GLN A 28 -0.14 -1.73 -15.03
N PHE A 29 -1.02 -2.16 -14.12
CA PHE A 29 -2.32 -2.73 -14.48
C PHE A 29 -3.31 -1.65 -14.94
N LEU A 30 -3.35 -0.49 -14.28
CA LEU A 30 -4.21 0.62 -14.69
C LEU A 30 -3.86 1.11 -16.10
N ASN A 31 -2.58 1.19 -16.44
CA ASN A 31 -2.12 1.55 -17.79
C ASN A 31 -2.55 0.55 -18.88
N THR A 32 -2.99 -0.67 -18.52
CA THR A 32 -3.57 -1.62 -19.47
C THR A 32 -5.07 -1.45 -19.66
N GLU A 33 -5.75 -0.74 -18.75
CA GLU A 33 -7.20 -0.53 -18.77
C GLU A 33 -7.58 0.88 -19.23
N ALA A 34 -6.76 1.88 -18.94
CA ALA A 34 -7.00 3.27 -19.29
C ALA A 34 -5.69 3.98 -19.66
N GLU A 35 -5.81 5.02 -20.49
CA GLU A 35 -4.69 5.88 -20.86
C GLU A 35 -4.39 6.88 -19.74
N MET A 36 -3.12 7.03 -19.37
CA MET A 36 -2.73 7.91 -18.29
C MET A 36 -3.00 9.38 -18.66
N GLY A 37 -3.61 10.13 -17.74
CA GLY A 37 -3.93 11.54 -17.94
C GLY A 37 -5.36 11.80 -18.42
N THR A 38 -6.14 10.75 -18.68
CA THR A 38 -7.58 10.89 -18.92
C THR A 38 -8.38 10.89 -17.61
N GLU A 39 -9.61 11.38 -17.66
CA GLU A 39 -10.51 11.41 -16.50
C GLU A 39 -10.92 9.99 -16.08
N GLU A 40 -11.06 9.08 -17.04
CA GLU A 40 -11.34 7.66 -16.80
C GLU A 40 -10.22 7.02 -15.98
N TYR A 41 -8.96 7.33 -16.28
CA TYR A 41 -7.82 6.84 -15.51
C TYR A 41 -7.85 7.35 -14.07
N ARG A 42 -8.25 8.61 -13.85
CA ARG A 42 -8.38 9.20 -12.50
C ARG A 42 -9.44 8.46 -11.68
N LEU A 43 -10.61 8.21 -12.27
CA LEU A 43 -11.70 7.48 -11.61
C LEU A 43 -11.30 6.03 -11.32
N LEU A 44 -10.70 5.36 -12.30
CA LEU A 44 -10.20 3.99 -12.16
C LEU A 44 -9.13 3.90 -11.06
N TRP A 45 -8.24 4.89 -10.99
CA TRP A 45 -7.24 5.00 -9.94
C TRP A 45 -7.89 5.08 -8.56
N GLU A 46 -8.82 6.02 -8.34
CA GLU A 46 -9.46 6.22 -7.04
C GLU A 46 -10.20 4.96 -6.57
N GLU A 47 -10.94 4.31 -7.46
CA GLU A 47 -11.67 3.08 -7.16
C GLU A 47 -10.72 1.94 -6.79
N ARG A 48 -9.75 1.64 -7.66
CA ARG A 48 -8.85 0.49 -7.50
C ARG A 48 -7.88 0.70 -6.34
N PHE A 49 -7.41 1.92 -6.14
CA PHE A 49 -6.59 2.29 -4.99
C PHE A 49 -7.36 2.14 -3.68
N THR A 50 -8.60 2.63 -3.62
CA THR A 50 -9.44 2.50 -2.41
C THR A 50 -9.77 1.04 -2.11
N ALA A 51 -10.12 0.26 -3.13
CA ALA A 51 -10.36 -1.17 -2.99
C ALA A 51 -9.11 -1.92 -2.48
N ALA A 52 -7.94 -1.62 -3.04
CA ALA A 52 -6.67 -2.19 -2.59
C ALA A 52 -6.31 -1.76 -1.15
N LYS A 53 -6.58 -0.51 -0.78
CA LYS A 53 -6.38 0.01 0.58
C LYS A 53 -7.21 -0.75 1.62
N ASN A 54 -8.42 -1.17 1.24
CA ASN A 54 -9.32 -1.97 2.07
C ASN A 54 -9.01 -3.49 2.03
N GLY A 55 -7.94 -3.91 1.35
CA GLY A 55 -7.55 -5.32 1.21
C GLY A 55 -8.26 -6.08 0.08
N CYS A 56 -9.16 -5.42 -0.63
CA CYS A 56 -9.92 -5.96 -1.76
C CYS A 56 -9.27 -5.59 -3.10
N CYS A 57 -7.98 -5.91 -3.27
CA CYS A 57 -7.27 -5.61 -4.51
C CYS A 57 -7.87 -6.40 -5.69
N SER A 58 -8.35 -5.71 -6.72
CA SER A 58 -8.91 -6.37 -7.91
C SER A 58 -7.89 -7.18 -8.70
N TYR A 59 -6.59 -6.87 -8.56
CA TYR A 59 -5.50 -7.55 -9.24
C TYR A 59 -4.91 -8.72 -8.44
N LYS A 60 -5.60 -9.17 -7.39
CA LYS A 60 -5.13 -10.23 -6.48
C LYS A 60 -4.64 -11.50 -7.19
N GLU A 61 -5.27 -11.88 -8.30
CA GLU A 61 -4.98 -13.12 -9.04
C GLU A 61 -3.78 -12.98 -9.97
N ARG A 62 -3.49 -11.76 -10.43
CA ARG A 62 -2.41 -11.46 -11.40
C ARG A 62 -1.21 -10.78 -10.76
N CYS A 63 -1.34 -10.29 -9.53
CA CYS A 63 -0.30 -9.56 -8.83
C CYS A 63 0.61 -10.51 -8.03
N PRO A 64 1.86 -10.76 -8.46
CA PRO A 64 2.78 -11.64 -7.75
C PRO A 64 3.17 -11.09 -6.36
N ILE A 65 2.99 -9.78 -6.14
CA ILE A 65 3.25 -9.15 -4.85
C ILE A 65 2.11 -9.46 -3.88
N TYR A 66 0.85 -9.42 -4.34
CA TYR A 66 -0.30 -9.71 -3.49
C TYR A 66 -0.21 -11.11 -2.91
N GLU A 67 0.13 -12.10 -3.74
CA GLU A 67 0.37 -13.47 -3.31
C GLU A 67 1.45 -13.55 -2.21
N ARG A 68 2.57 -12.85 -2.40
CA ARG A 68 3.66 -12.78 -1.40
C ARG A 68 3.23 -12.11 -0.11
N THR A 69 2.50 -10.99 -0.16
CA THR A 69 2.06 -10.27 1.05
C THR A 69 0.97 -10.98 1.83
N VAL A 70 0.10 -11.75 1.16
CA VAL A 70 -0.95 -12.54 1.82
C VAL A 70 -0.37 -13.83 2.40
N LYS A 71 0.51 -14.53 1.68
CA LYS A 71 1.13 -15.78 2.14
C LYS A 71 2.24 -15.54 3.17
N ASN A 72 3.06 -14.51 2.98
CA ASN A 72 4.14 -14.14 3.90
C ASN A 72 3.76 -12.89 4.69
N ARG A 73 2.69 -12.97 5.49
CA ARG A 73 2.49 -11.98 6.54
C ARG A 73 3.79 -11.94 7.36
N PRO A 74 4.44 -10.78 7.51
CA PRO A 74 5.68 -10.72 8.26
C PRO A 74 5.36 -11.16 9.69
N ILE A 75 5.84 -12.35 10.06
CA ILE A 75 6.04 -12.71 11.45
C ILE A 75 6.95 -11.60 11.97
N GLN A 76 6.52 -10.86 12.99
CA GLN A 76 7.44 -9.96 13.69
C GLN A 76 8.57 -10.83 14.22
N LEU A 77 9.70 -10.82 13.52
CA LEU A 77 10.92 -11.42 14.01
C LEU A 77 11.34 -10.58 15.21
N ASN A 78 11.15 -11.11 16.41
CA ASN A 78 11.65 -10.52 17.64
C ASN A 78 13.18 -10.57 17.58
N LEU A 79 13.76 -9.54 16.99
CA LEU A 79 15.20 -9.47 16.68
C LEU A 79 16.08 -9.21 17.91
N PHE A 80 15.48 -9.05 19.09
CA PHE A 80 16.21 -8.94 20.36
C PHE A 80 15.38 -9.63 21.45
N THR A 81 15.87 -10.79 21.90
CA THR A 81 15.48 -11.40 23.18
C THR A 81 16.56 -11.07 24.20
#